data_AF-A0A956P480-F1
#
_entry.id   AF-A0A956P480-F1
#
_cell.length_a   1.000
_cell.length_b   1.000
_cell.length_c   1.000
_cell.angle_alpha   90.00
_cell.angle_beta   90.00
_cell.angle_gamma   90.00
#
_symmetry.space_group_name_H-M   'P 1'
#
loop_
_entity.id
_entity.type
_entity.pdbx_description
1 polymer ?
#
loop_
_entity_poly.entity_id
_entity_poly.type
_entity_poly.pdbx_seq_one_letter_code
_entity_poly.pdbx_strand_id
1 'polypeptide(L)'
;MLKSIEEVYYIIDEIVQNGITQKSKQGRKSKMTVSEVITVLIEGHKRNFFTEKQLYRLIRAELSGCFKNIPSYPQFTRSIRKALPYIDLVLAVFTKINAKKYQEFCIIDSSSLPVSGYNRKNVKWALNSAGIGKNMHGYYQGFKLHIIINQNREIVSVATTPANVHDVKMLNDDQFIAHIKGLLIGDKGYIAQVKTAVLAYMFRTFESDVSIF
;
A
#
# COMPACT_ATOMS: atom_id res chain seq x y z
N MET A 1 -10.54 12.76 -11.72
CA MET A 1 -12.00 12.56 -11.71
C MET A 1 -12.24 11.10 -11.33
N LEU A 2 -12.90 10.83 -10.21
CA LEU A 2 -13.10 9.45 -9.77
C LEU A 2 -14.12 8.76 -10.68
N LYS A 3 -13.68 7.66 -11.27
CA LYS A 3 -14.46 6.75 -12.09
C LYS A 3 -15.70 6.24 -11.34
N SER A 4 -16.79 5.97 -12.07
CA SER A 4 -18.02 5.42 -11.48
C SER A 4 -17.72 4.09 -10.76
N ILE A 5 -18.59 3.66 -9.84
CA ILE A 5 -18.39 2.37 -9.14
C ILE A 5 -18.29 1.20 -10.14
N GLU A 6 -19.00 1.28 -11.25
CA GLU A 6 -18.98 0.31 -12.33
C GLU A 6 -17.63 0.28 -13.05
N GLU A 7 -17.07 1.44 -13.38
CA GLU A 7 -15.75 1.54 -14.01
C GLU A 7 -14.65 1.01 -13.08
N VAL A 8 -14.73 1.29 -11.77
CA VAL A 8 -13.81 0.71 -10.79
C VAL A 8 -13.95 -0.82 -10.79
N TYR A 9 -15.19 -1.34 -10.77
CA TYR A 9 -15.44 -2.76 -10.84
C TYR A 9 -14.84 -3.40 -12.09
N TYR A 10 -15.05 -2.84 -13.29
CA TYR A 10 -14.52 -3.39 -14.53
C TYR A 10 -12.99 -3.50 -14.52
N ILE A 11 -12.29 -2.45 -14.06
CA ILE A 11 -10.83 -2.45 -13.99
C ILE A 11 -10.33 -3.52 -13.01
N ILE A 12 -10.96 -3.60 -11.83
CA ILE A 12 -10.58 -4.60 -10.83
C ILE A 12 -10.87 -6.01 -11.33
N ASP A 13 -12.03 -6.22 -11.96
CA ASP A 13 -12.42 -7.52 -12.48
C ASP A 13 -11.48 -7.99 -13.59
N GLU A 14 -11.08 -7.10 -14.50
CA GLU A 14 -10.08 -7.39 -15.53
C GLU A 14 -8.73 -7.83 -14.90
N ILE A 15 -8.26 -7.13 -13.87
CA ILE A 15 -7.02 -7.48 -13.16
C ILE A 15 -7.15 -8.84 -12.46
N VAL A 16 -8.26 -9.06 -11.76
CA VAL A 16 -8.49 -10.28 -10.97
C VAL A 16 -8.66 -11.50 -11.88
N GLN A 17 -9.35 -11.36 -13.02
CA GLN A 17 -9.53 -12.44 -13.99
C GLN A 17 -8.22 -12.84 -14.69
N ASN A 18 -7.34 -11.88 -14.95
CA ASN A 18 -6.02 -12.11 -15.55
C ASN A 18 -4.93 -12.48 -14.51
N GLY A 19 -5.25 -12.42 -13.22
CA GLY A 19 -4.36 -12.71 -12.10
C GLY A 19 -4.33 -14.18 -11.65
N ILE A 20 -3.54 -14.49 -10.61
CA ILE A 20 -3.35 -15.85 -10.06
C ILE A 20 -4.70 -16.49 -9.72
N THR A 21 -5.12 -17.46 -10.54
CA THR A 21 -6.33 -18.27 -10.32
C THR A 21 -6.05 -19.43 -9.38
N GLN A 22 -5.98 -19.18 -8.06
CA GLN A 22 -6.26 -20.26 -7.10
C GLN A 22 -7.77 -20.37 -6.87
N LYS A 23 -8.47 -21.00 -7.83
CA LYS A 23 -9.86 -21.43 -7.60
C LYS A 23 -9.85 -22.59 -6.61
N SER A 24 -10.00 -22.28 -5.32
CA SER A 24 -10.34 -23.29 -4.33
C SER A 24 -11.66 -23.96 -4.75
N LYS A 25 -11.61 -25.26 -5.04
CA LYS A 25 -12.76 -26.08 -5.40
C LYS A 25 -13.60 -26.50 -4.18
N GLN A 26 -13.21 -26.11 -2.96
CA GLN A 26 -13.75 -26.67 -1.73
C GLN A 26 -14.50 -25.63 -0.89
N GLY A 27 -15.71 -26.00 -0.45
CA GLY A 27 -16.57 -25.19 0.42
C GLY A 27 -17.68 -24.43 -0.31
N ARG A 28 -18.57 -23.78 0.47
CA ARG A 28 -19.71 -23.02 -0.06
C ARG A 28 -19.20 -21.81 -0.86
N LYS A 29 -19.72 -21.64 -2.08
CA LYS A 29 -19.43 -20.48 -2.94
C LYS A 29 -19.78 -19.19 -2.19
N SER A 30 -18.90 -18.20 -2.26
CA SER A 30 -19.17 -16.87 -1.74
C SER A 30 -20.33 -16.23 -2.50
N LYS A 31 -21.15 -15.43 -1.82
CA LYS A 31 -22.23 -14.66 -2.46
C LYS A 31 -21.71 -13.45 -3.23
N MET A 32 -20.54 -12.95 -2.84
CA MET A 32 -19.80 -11.89 -3.55
C MET A 32 -18.49 -12.44 -4.11
N THR A 33 -18.15 -12.00 -5.31
CA THR A 33 -16.88 -12.20 -5.98
C THR A 33 -15.77 -11.40 -5.33
N VAL A 34 -14.52 -11.75 -5.63
CA VAL A 34 -13.34 -11.01 -5.15
C VAL A 34 -13.35 -9.58 -5.70
N SER A 35 -13.69 -9.40 -6.98
CA SER A 35 -13.75 -8.10 -7.65
C SER A 35 -14.78 -7.17 -7.01
N GLU A 36 -15.97 -7.68 -6.68
CA GLU A 36 -17.00 -6.91 -5.94
C GLU A 36 -16.49 -6.49 -4.56
N VAL A 37 -15.82 -7.39 -3.83
CA VAL A 37 -15.29 -7.08 -2.49
C VAL A 37 -14.22 -5.98 -2.54
N ILE A 38 -13.27 -6.06 -3.47
CA ILE A 38 -12.23 -5.04 -3.64
C ILE A 38 -12.86 -3.70 -4.06
N THR A 39 -13.85 -3.72 -4.94
CA THR A 39 -14.60 -2.52 -5.34
C THR A 39 -15.24 -1.84 -4.14
N VAL A 40 -15.87 -2.60 -3.24
CA VAL A 40 -16.43 -2.07 -1.99
C VAL A 40 -15.35 -1.48 -1.09
N LEU A 41 -14.19 -2.13 -0.97
CA LEU A 41 -13.07 -1.62 -0.16
C LEU A 41 -12.61 -0.26 -0.69
N ILE A 42 -12.42 -0.14 -2.01
CA ILE A 42 -12.02 1.11 -2.67
C ILE A 42 -13.09 2.20 -2.48
N GLU A 43 -14.36 1.85 -2.69
CA GLU A 43 -15.48 2.80 -2.52
C GLU A 43 -15.62 3.25 -1.07
N GLY A 44 -15.43 2.34 -0.11
CA GLY A 44 -15.39 2.66 1.30
C GLY A 44 -14.26 3.62 1.64
N HIS A 45 -13.04 3.38 1.14
CA HIS A 45 -11.91 4.28 1.33
C HIS A 45 -12.18 5.69 0.77
N LYS A 46 -12.78 5.80 -0.43
CA LYS A 46 -13.19 7.10 -1.02
C LYS A 46 -14.16 7.87 -0.12
N ARG A 47 -15.02 7.16 0.62
CA ARG A 47 -16.03 7.71 1.53
C ARG A 47 -15.60 7.76 3.00
N ASN A 48 -14.32 7.48 3.30
CA ASN A 48 -13.78 7.43 4.66
C ASN A 48 -14.43 6.37 5.58
N PHE A 49 -14.87 5.24 5.03
CA PHE A 49 -15.35 4.08 5.77
C PHE A 49 -14.23 3.04 5.94
N PHE A 50 -13.61 3.02 7.12
CA PHE A 50 -12.42 2.21 7.38
C PHE A 50 -12.68 0.91 8.15
N THR A 51 -13.89 0.72 8.69
CA THR A 51 -14.22 -0.49 9.45
C THR A 51 -15.05 -1.48 8.63
N GLU A 52 -14.85 -2.79 8.84
CA GLU A 52 -15.66 -3.84 8.21
C GLU A 52 -17.18 -3.63 8.45
N LYS A 53 -17.55 -3.09 9.62
CA LYS A 53 -18.94 -2.78 9.97
C LYS A 53 -19.50 -1.60 9.17
N GLN A 54 -18.70 -0.53 9.00
CA GLN A 54 -19.09 0.60 8.16
C GLN A 54 -19.25 0.18 6.70
N LEU A 55 -18.30 -0.60 6.17
CA LEU A 55 -18.36 -1.14 4.81
C LEU A 55 -19.60 -2.01 4.60
N TYR A 56 -19.92 -2.88 5.57
CA TYR A 56 -21.12 -3.70 5.48
C TYR A 56 -22.42 -2.88 5.50
N ARG A 57 -22.45 -1.79 6.30
CA ARG A 57 -23.59 -0.85 6.30
C ARG A 57 -23.72 -0.12 4.97
N LEU A 58 -22.61 0.34 4.38
CA LEU A 58 -22.58 0.96 3.05
C LEU A 58 -23.18 0.03 1.99
N ILE A 59 -22.77 -1.24 1.96
CA ILE A 59 -23.32 -2.24 1.02
C ILE A 59 -24.84 -2.40 1.20
N ARG A 60 -25.31 -2.47 2.45
CA ARG A 60 -26.72 -2.74 2.76
C ARG A 60 -27.63 -1.54 2.52
N ALA A 61 -27.16 -0.33 2.82
CA ALA A 61 -27.97 0.87 2.79
C ALA A 61 -27.94 1.57 1.43
N GLU A 62 -26.76 1.68 0.81
CA GLU A 62 -26.56 2.57 -0.34
C GLU A 62 -26.20 1.83 -1.63
N LEU A 63 -25.43 0.73 -1.53
CA LEU A 63 -24.96 -0.02 -2.70
C LEU A 63 -25.75 -1.31 -2.95
N SER A 64 -26.92 -1.46 -2.34
CA SER A 64 -27.69 -2.70 -2.43
C SER A 64 -28.14 -3.02 -3.85
N GLY A 65 -28.41 -2.00 -4.66
CA GLY A 65 -28.73 -2.13 -6.09
C GLY A 65 -27.53 -2.54 -6.96
N CYS A 66 -26.30 -2.37 -6.48
CA CYS A 66 -25.08 -2.71 -7.24
C CYS A 66 -24.70 -4.20 -7.13
N PHE A 67 -25.28 -4.95 -6.19
CA PHE A 67 -24.89 -6.33 -5.92
C PHE A 67 -26.09 -7.28 -5.93
N LYS A 68 -26.00 -8.35 -6.73
CA LYS A 68 -27.09 -9.33 -6.89
C LYS A 68 -27.47 -10.04 -5.58
N ASN A 69 -26.48 -10.34 -4.73
CA ASN A 69 -26.68 -11.06 -3.47
C ASN A 69 -25.76 -10.53 -2.37
N ILE A 70 -26.33 -9.86 -1.37
CA ILE A 70 -25.54 -9.37 -0.23
C ILE A 70 -25.33 -10.52 0.77
N PRO A 71 -24.07 -10.84 1.16
CA PRO A 71 -23.76 -11.85 2.16
C PRO A 71 -24.23 -11.46 3.56
N SER A 72 -24.27 -12.42 4.48
CA SER A 72 -24.36 -12.08 5.90
C SER A 72 -23.07 -11.41 6.37
N TYR A 73 -23.10 -10.66 7.48
CA TYR A 73 -21.90 -9.99 8.00
C TYR A 73 -20.70 -10.94 8.20
N PRO A 74 -20.84 -12.14 8.80
CA PRO A 74 -19.70 -13.07 8.92
C PRO A 74 -19.17 -13.60 7.58
N GLN A 75 -20.04 -13.74 6.57
CA GLN A 75 -19.62 -14.13 5.22
C GLN A 75 -18.88 -12.99 4.52
N PHE A 76 -19.32 -11.74 4.72
CA PHE A 76 -18.66 -10.55 4.20
C PHE A 76 -17.23 -10.41 4.75
N THR A 77 -17.06 -10.49 6.07
CA THR A 77 -15.74 -10.38 6.71
C THR A 77 -14.79 -11.50 6.29
N ARG A 78 -15.30 -12.72 6.09
CA ARG A 78 -14.53 -13.82 5.49
C ARG A 78 -14.14 -13.52 4.04
N SER A 79 -14.98 -12.86 3.28
CA SER A 79 -14.72 -12.51 1.88
C SER A 79 -13.65 -11.42 1.76
N ILE A 80 -13.62 -10.43 2.66
CA ILE A 80 -12.53 -9.45 2.76
C ILE A 80 -11.19 -10.16 2.95
N ARG A 81 -11.12 -11.11 3.89
CA ARG A 81 -9.88 -11.88 4.15
C ARG A 81 -9.41 -12.67 2.92
N LYS A 82 -10.34 -13.21 2.13
CA LYS A 82 -10.02 -13.90 0.88
C LYS A 82 -9.55 -12.96 -0.23
N ALA A 83 -9.95 -11.68 -0.17
CA ALA A 83 -9.56 -10.68 -1.16
C ALA A 83 -8.16 -10.08 -0.91
N LEU A 84 -7.58 -10.23 0.28
CA LEU A 84 -6.28 -9.63 0.63
C LEU A 84 -5.16 -9.93 -0.39
N PRO A 85 -4.92 -11.18 -0.84
CA PRO A 85 -3.86 -11.45 -1.82
C PRO A 85 -4.10 -10.79 -3.19
N TYR A 86 -5.37 -10.50 -3.52
CA TYR A 86 -5.74 -9.83 -4.75
C TYR A 86 -5.57 -8.31 -4.66
N ILE A 87 -5.60 -7.73 -3.45
CA ILE A 87 -5.24 -6.32 -3.25
C ILE A 87 -3.76 -6.12 -3.56
N ASP A 88 -2.90 -7.03 -3.12
CA ASP A 88 -1.46 -6.99 -3.44
C ASP A 88 -1.22 -7.12 -4.95
N LEU A 89 -1.97 -7.99 -5.63
CA LEU A 89 -1.95 -8.10 -7.09
C LEU A 89 -2.37 -6.79 -7.76
N VAL A 90 -3.49 -6.20 -7.33
CA VAL A 90 -4.00 -4.93 -7.88
C VAL A 90 -2.95 -3.83 -7.71
N LEU A 91 -2.37 -3.72 -6.51
CA LEU A 91 -1.31 -2.76 -6.23
C LEU A 91 -0.09 -3.00 -7.14
N ALA A 92 0.36 -4.25 -7.27
CA ALA A 92 1.49 -4.62 -8.12
C ALA A 92 1.27 -4.31 -9.61
N VAL A 93 0.04 -4.44 -10.11
CA VAL A 93 -0.30 -4.07 -11.49
C VAL A 93 -0.27 -2.55 -11.65
N PHE A 94 -0.90 -1.79 -10.75
CA PHE A 94 -0.90 -0.33 -10.82
C PHE A 94 0.50 0.26 -10.71
N THR A 95 1.33 -0.22 -9.78
CA THR A 95 2.71 0.23 -9.62
C THR A 95 3.53 -0.03 -10.89
N LYS A 96 3.41 -1.22 -11.49
CA LYS A 96 4.07 -1.54 -12.77
C LYS A 96 3.61 -0.65 -13.93
N ILE A 97 2.32 -0.33 -14.01
CA ILE A 97 1.80 0.58 -15.04
C ILE A 97 2.39 1.98 -14.86
N ASN A 98 2.38 2.49 -13.61
CA ASN A 98 2.91 3.81 -13.30
C ASN A 98 4.42 3.90 -13.49
N ALA A 99 5.16 2.84 -13.15
CA ALA A 99 6.60 2.75 -13.34
C ALA A 99 7.04 2.78 -14.81
N LYS A 100 6.16 2.41 -15.76
CA LYS A 100 6.46 2.51 -17.20
C LYS A 100 6.36 3.93 -17.76
N LYS A 101 5.68 4.83 -17.06
CA LYS A 101 5.54 6.22 -17.48
C LYS A 101 6.87 6.95 -17.33
N TYR A 102 7.00 8.09 -18.02
CA TYR A 102 8.17 8.96 -17.87
C TYR A 102 8.31 9.42 -16.42
N GLN A 103 9.54 9.38 -15.90
CA GLN A 103 9.90 9.74 -14.53
C GLN A 103 11.05 10.74 -14.58
N GLU A 104 10.76 12.01 -14.32
CA GLU A 104 11.80 13.04 -14.17
C GLU A 104 12.47 12.88 -12.80
N PHE A 105 11.65 12.83 -11.76
CA PHE A 105 12.06 12.54 -10.40
C PHE A 105 11.00 11.68 -9.69
N CYS A 106 11.45 10.97 -8.68
CA CYS A 106 10.67 10.16 -7.78
C CYS A 106 10.97 10.55 -6.34
N ILE A 107 9.97 10.45 -5.47
CA ILE A 107 10.12 10.72 -4.04
C ILE A 107 9.90 9.41 -3.29
N ILE A 108 10.83 9.10 -2.38
CA ILE A 108 10.75 7.95 -1.48
C ILE A 108 10.55 8.42 -0.04
N ASP A 109 9.58 7.82 0.65
CA ASP A 109 9.38 8.00 2.08
C ASP A 109 8.93 6.70 2.75
N SER A 110 9.20 6.60 4.06
CA SER A 110 8.72 5.50 4.90
C SER A 110 7.79 6.02 5.98
N SER A 111 6.62 5.40 6.11
CA SER A 111 5.72 5.63 7.25
C SER A 111 5.74 4.45 8.22
N SER A 112 5.59 4.73 9.51
CA SER A 112 5.45 3.69 10.53
C SER A 112 4.08 3.02 10.39
N LEU A 113 4.06 1.68 10.47
CA LEU A 113 2.85 0.86 10.46
C LEU A 113 2.79 0.02 11.75
N PRO A 114 2.33 0.60 12.87
CA PRO A 114 2.27 -0.09 14.15
C PRO A 114 1.25 -1.22 14.12
N VAL A 115 1.67 -2.41 14.56
CA VAL A 115 0.78 -3.56 14.78
C VAL A 115 0.16 -3.51 16.17
N SER A 116 0.85 -2.88 17.11
CA SER A 116 0.42 -2.64 18.47
C SER A 116 0.54 -1.17 18.83
N GLY A 117 -0.18 -0.74 19.88
CA GLY A 117 0.00 0.62 20.41
C GLY A 117 1.42 0.81 20.96
N TYR A 118 1.89 2.06 20.96
CA TYR A 118 3.26 2.46 21.34
C TYR A 118 3.72 2.00 22.75
N ASN A 119 2.79 1.60 23.61
CA ASN A 119 3.08 1.09 24.96
C ASN A 119 2.84 -0.43 25.13
N ARG A 120 2.37 -1.13 24.10
CA ARG A 120 2.12 -2.59 24.12
C ARG A 120 3.16 -3.31 23.28
N LYS A 121 4.30 -3.63 23.87
CA LYS A 121 5.34 -4.45 23.24
C LYS A 121 4.93 -5.92 23.23
N ASN A 122 5.40 -6.70 22.25
CA ASN A 122 5.35 -8.18 22.21
C ASN A 122 3.96 -8.79 21.97
N VAL A 123 3.24 -8.32 20.95
CA VAL A 123 2.03 -8.98 20.47
C VAL A 123 2.40 -10.33 19.86
N LYS A 124 1.93 -11.41 20.49
CA LYS A 124 2.35 -12.79 20.20
C LYS A 124 2.20 -13.20 18.74
N TRP A 125 1.11 -12.81 18.08
CA TRP A 125 0.84 -13.22 16.70
C TRP A 125 1.76 -12.54 15.66
N ALA A 126 2.46 -11.46 16.05
CA ALA A 126 3.31 -10.68 15.16
C ALA A 126 4.81 -10.80 15.49
N LEU A 127 5.20 -11.59 16.51
CA LEU A 127 6.59 -11.70 16.98
C LEU A 127 7.57 -12.13 15.90
N ASN A 128 7.13 -12.99 14.96
CA ASN A 128 8.01 -13.56 13.94
C ASN A 128 8.11 -12.69 12.66
N SER A 129 7.29 -11.64 12.55
CA SER A 129 7.16 -10.86 11.32
C SER A 129 7.42 -9.36 11.56
N ALA A 130 7.03 -8.84 12.73
CA ALA A 130 7.12 -7.42 13.06
C ALA A 130 8.34 -7.11 13.92
N GLY A 131 9.04 -6.02 13.60
CA GLY A 131 10.19 -5.53 14.34
C GLY A 131 9.83 -4.49 15.39
N ILE A 132 10.79 -4.10 16.23
CA ILE A 132 10.64 -2.98 17.16
C ILE A 132 11.28 -1.73 16.55
N GLY A 133 10.46 -0.74 16.23
CA GLY A 133 10.89 0.57 15.73
C GLY A 133 10.68 1.68 16.76
N LYS A 134 11.16 2.88 16.45
CA LYS A 134 10.90 4.11 17.21
C LYS A 134 10.50 5.21 16.24
N ASN A 135 9.44 5.96 16.58
CA ASN A 135 9.03 7.17 15.88
C ASN A 135 8.80 8.31 16.89
N MET A 136 8.23 9.43 16.42
CA MET A 136 7.90 10.59 17.27
C MET A 136 6.98 10.26 18.44
N HIS A 137 6.12 9.23 18.32
CA HIS A 137 5.18 8.81 19.36
C HIS A 137 5.78 7.80 20.35
N GLY A 138 6.95 7.23 20.05
CA GLY A 138 7.66 6.29 20.92
C GLY A 138 8.06 5.00 20.22
N TYR A 139 8.40 3.99 21.03
CA TYR A 139 8.70 2.66 20.51
C TYR A 139 7.41 1.96 20.08
N TYR A 140 7.46 1.16 19.03
CA TYR A 140 6.32 0.35 18.60
C TYR A 140 6.79 -0.99 18.04
N GLN A 141 5.92 -1.99 18.11
CA GLN A 141 6.10 -3.22 17.35
C GLN A 141 5.29 -3.12 16.06
N GLY A 142 5.93 -3.32 14.91
CA GLY A 142 5.25 -3.24 13.63
C GLY A 142 6.15 -3.32 12.42
N PHE A 143 5.72 -2.63 11.38
CA PHE A 143 6.39 -2.55 10.09
C PHE A 143 6.66 -1.09 9.72
N LYS A 144 7.45 -0.88 8.69
CA LYS A 144 7.54 0.36 7.93
C LYS A 144 6.94 0.11 6.54
N LEU A 145 6.17 1.07 6.05
CA LEU A 145 5.64 1.10 4.70
C LEU A 145 6.49 2.07 3.89
N HIS A 146 7.21 1.56 2.90
CA HIS A 146 8.03 2.33 1.98
C HIS A 146 7.24 2.55 0.70
N ILE A 147 7.13 3.80 0.27
CA ILE A 147 6.42 4.17 -0.95
C ILE A 147 7.34 5.04 -1.80
N ILE A 148 7.37 4.74 -3.10
CA ILE A 148 7.95 5.63 -4.10
C ILE A 148 6.82 6.20 -4.95
N ILE A 149 6.79 7.52 -5.09
CA ILE A 149 5.87 8.23 -5.99
C ILE A 149 6.64 8.93 -7.11
N ASN A 150 6.06 9.03 -8.30
CA ASN A 150 6.60 9.84 -9.39
C ASN A 150 6.18 11.33 -9.27
N GLN A 151 6.66 12.17 -10.20
CA GLN A 151 6.32 13.59 -10.27
C GLN A 151 4.81 13.87 -10.44
N ASN A 152 4.03 12.89 -10.91
CA ASN A 152 2.57 12.98 -11.04
C ASN A 152 1.83 12.55 -9.77
N ARG A 153 2.55 12.24 -8.67
CA ARG A 153 2.03 11.69 -7.40
C ARG A 153 1.40 10.30 -7.54
N GLU A 154 1.82 9.56 -8.54
CA GLU A 154 1.39 8.18 -8.73
C GLU A 154 2.37 7.25 -8.03
N ILE A 155 1.83 6.26 -7.32
CA ILE A 155 2.62 5.24 -6.65
C ILE A 155 3.28 4.36 -7.72
N VAL A 156 4.61 4.30 -7.72
CA VAL A 156 5.41 3.48 -8.65
C VAL A 156 6.03 2.26 -7.97
N SER A 157 6.25 2.31 -6.65
CA SER A 157 6.79 1.19 -5.88
C SER A 157 6.25 1.21 -4.45
N VAL A 158 6.00 0.03 -3.89
CA VAL A 158 5.57 -0.15 -2.50
C VAL A 158 6.27 -1.37 -1.92
N ALA A 159 6.77 -1.24 -0.71
CA ALA A 159 7.33 -2.36 0.05
C ALA A 159 7.09 -2.19 1.54
N THR A 160 7.21 -3.28 2.28
CA THR A 160 7.12 -3.26 3.75
C THR A 160 8.31 -3.97 4.36
N THR A 161 8.88 -3.39 5.42
CA THR A 161 9.93 -4.05 6.23
C THR A 161 9.50 -4.13 7.69
N PRO A 162 10.06 -5.05 8.47
CA PRO A 162 9.99 -4.96 9.93
C PRO A 162 10.48 -3.59 10.43
N ALA A 163 9.88 -3.07 11.51
CA ALA A 163 10.13 -1.69 11.96
C ALA A 163 11.56 -1.41 12.46
N ASN A 164 12.33 -2.44 12.78
CA ASN A 164 13.74 -2.35 13.16
C ASN A 164 14.71 -2.30 11.97
N VAL A 165 14.21 -2.45 10.73
CA VAL A 165 15.03 -2.35 9.53
C VAL A 165 15.29 -0.88 9.21
N HIS A 166 16.55 -0.55 8.94
CA HIS A 166 16.95 0.79 8.49
C HIS A 166 16.50 1.03 7.05
N ASP A 167 16.03 2.25 6.78
CA ASP A 167 15.38 2.61 5.51
C ASP A 167 16.35 2.48 4.32
N VAL A 168 17.63 2.77 4.54
CA VAL A 168 18.71 2.53 3.56
C VAL A 168 18.70 1.11 2.97
N LYS A 169 18.32 0.09 3.75
CA LYS A 169 18.32 -1.30 3.26
C LYS A 169 17.35 -1.51 2.11
N MET A 170 16.30 -0.70 2.00
CA MET A 170 15.37 -0.75 0.87
C MET A 170 16.02 -0.35 -0.45
N LEU A 171 17.13 0.41 -0.42
CA LEU A 171 17.84 0.79 -1.63
C LEU A 171 18.59 -0.39 -2.27
N ASN A 172 18.77 -1.49 -1.53
CA ASN A 172 19.39 -2.72 -2.02
C ASN A 172 18.35 -3.73 -2.55
N ASP A 173 17.06 -3.40 -2.48
CA ASP A 173 16.01 -4.25 -3.04
C ASP A 173 15.78 -3.89 -4.51
N ASP A 174 16.31 -4.72 -5.40
CA ASP A 174 16.19 -4.55 -6.84
C ASP A 174 14.73 -4.49 -7.30
N GLN A 175 13.82 -5.25 -6.67
CA GLN A 175 12.41 -5.20 -7.05
C GLN A 175 11.79 -3.84 -6.73
N PHE A 176 12.27 -3.22 -5.66
CA PHE A 176 11.78 -1.94 -5.18
C PHE A 176 12.34 -0.73 -5.96
N ILE A 177 13.60 -0.79 -6.42
CA ILE A 177 14.30 0.36 -7.04
C ILE A 177 14.56 0.21 -8.55
N ALA A 178 14.71 -0.99 -9.11
CA ALA A 178 15.26 -1.17 -10.47
C ALA A 178 14.44 -0.53 -11.60
N HIS A 179 13.17 -0.22 -11.37
CA HIS A 179 12.28 0.42 -12.35
C HIS A 179 12.26 1.95 -12.26
N ILE A 180 13.04 2.53 -11.35
CA ILE A 180 13.18 3.99 -11.19
C ILE A 180 14.26 4.48 -12.16
N LYS A 181 13.89 5.41 -13.04
CA LYS A 181 14.78 5.94 -14.10
C LYS A 181 15.24 7.38 -13.88
N GLY A 182 14.46 8.16 -13.13
CA GLY A 182 14.73 9.55 -12.83
C GLY A 182 15.54 9.74 -11.54
N LEU A 183 15.60 10.98 -11.08
CA LEU A 183 16.20 11.32 -9.80
C LEU A 183 15.38 10.73 -8.63
N LEU A 184 16.00 10.03 -7.69
CA LEU A 184 15.33 9.55 -6.47
C LEU A 184 15.63 10.47 -5.28
N ILE A 185 14.60 11.12 -4.76
CA ILE A 185 14.67 12.08 -3.65
C ILE A 185 14.08 11.43 -2.40
N GLY A 186 14.82 11.42 -1.29
CA GLY A 186 14.35 10.87 -0.03
C GLY A 186 14.92 11.60 1.17
N ASP A 187 14.39 11.30 2.35
CA ASP A 187 14.91 11.80 3.62
C ASP A 187 16.35 11.30 3.87
N LYS A 188 17.07 11.96 4.79
CA LYS A 188 18.42 11.61 5.25
C LYS A 188 18.53 10.14 5.69
N GLY A 189 17.43 9.56 6.18
CA GLY A 189 17.34 8.13 6.51
C GLY A 189 17.61 7.18 5.34
N TYR A 190 17.58 7.65 4.10
CA TYR A 190 17.91 6.90 2.89
C TYR A 190 19.34 7.16 2.37
N ILE A 191 20.12 8.03 3.02
CA ILE A 191 21.50 8.27 2.62
C ILE A 191 22.38 7.12 3.12
N ALA A 192 22.77 6.22 2.21
CA ALA A 192 23.84 5.26 2.46
C ALA A 192 25.19 5.98 2.42
N GLN A 193 26.13 5.61 3.31
CA GLN A 193 27.55 5.75 2.97
C GLN A 193 27.84 4.78 1.81
N VAL A 194 27.58 5.15 0.55
CA VAL A 194 28.29 4.75 -0.68
C VAL A 194 27.50 5.18 -1.93
N LYS A 195 28.20 5.97 -2.76
CA LYS A 195 28.19 6.16 -4.22
C LYS A 195 27.05 5.52 -5.04
N THR A 196 25.98 6.27 -5.30
CA THR A 196 25.21 6.14 -6.55
C THR A 196 24.80 7.53 -7.01
N ALA A 197 25.02 7.85 -8.30
CA ALA A 197 24.63 9.12 -8.94
C ALA A 197 23.11 9.38 -8.97
N VAL A 198 22.30 8.53 -8.32
CA VAL A 198 20.83 8.51 -8.34
C VAL A 198 20.21 9.23 -7.12
N LEU A 199 21.01 9.62 -6.12
CA LEU A 199 20.60 10.40 -4.93
C LEU A 199 21.16 11.84 -4.95
N ALA A 200 21.33 12.42 -6.14
CA ALA A 200 21.95 13.73 -6.29
C ALA A 200 20.91 14.87 -6.25
N TYR A 201 21.18 15.88 -5.42
CA TYR A 201 20.53 17.21 -5.37
C TYR A 201 19.21 17.33 -4.58
N MET A 202 19.33 17.46 -3.25
CA MET A 202 18.52 18.44 -2.50
C MET A 202 19.17 18.94 -1.19
N PHE A 203 20.24 18.32 -0.70
CA PHE A 203 20.96 18.86 0.48
C PHE A 203 22.09 19.85 0.14
N ARG A 204 22.55 19.94 -1.12
CA ARG A 204 23.61 20.89 -1.49
C ARG A 204 23.15 22.34 -1.60
N THR A 205 21.85 22.59 -1.72
CA THR A 205 21.26 23.94 -1.84
C THR A 205 20.76 24.52 -0.51
N PHE A 206 20.66 23.73 0.57
CA PHE A 206 20.25 24.26 1.88
C PHE A 206 21.42 24.58 2.83
N GLU A 207 22.62 24.03 2.58
CA GLU A 207 23.82 24.35 3.39
C GLU A 207 24.72 25.43 2.76
N SER A 208 24.40 25.93 1.56
CA SER A 208 25.17 27.01 0.90
C SER A 208 24.54 28.40 1.00
N ASP A 209 23.34 28.54 1.56
CA ASP A 209 22.65 29.83 1.74
C ASP A 209 22.52 30.24 3.22
N VAL A 210 23.57 30.00 4.02
CA VAL A 210 23.75 30.69 5.32
C VAL A 210 25.10 31.39 5.33
N SER A 211 25.18 32.54 4.64
CA SER A 211 26.16 33.60 4.94
C SER A 211 25.83 34.91 4.20
N ILE A 212 24.71 35.56 4.55
CA ILE A 212 24.48 37.03 4.57
C ILE A 212 23.27 37.21 5.51
N PHE A 213 23.29 37.76 6.72
CA PHE A 213 24.19 38.70 7.43
C PHE A 213 24.78 38.09 8.69
#